data_AF-A0A110A2V0-F1
#
_entry.id   AF-A0A110A2V0-F1
#
_cell.length_a   1.000
_cell.length_b   1.000
_cell.length_c   1.000
_cell.angle_alpha   90.00
_cell.angle_beta   90.00
_cell.angle_gamma   90.00
#
_symmetry.space_group_name_H-M   'P 1'
#
loop_
_entity.id
_entity.type
_entity.pdbx_description
1 polymer ?
#
loop_
_entity_poly.entity_id
_entity_poly.type
_entity_poly.pdbx_seq_one_letter_code
_entity_poly.pdbx_strand_id
1 'polypeptide(L)'
;MDQKPDTGNQETDVSVKTDQAFKSIIKDCDILAALLKGLVPEFKNLDKAEIIGCLPLESDGRTVIGRNVESPSVYNGPIFLDSLFDVKSPVKGGDESHRGHRGPGQVDGGQ
;
A
#
# COMPACT_ATOMS: atom_id res chain seq x y z
N MET A 1 -53.56 -35.59 -21.08
CA MET A 1 -53.36 -34.18 -20.68
C MET A 1 -52.13 -34.20 -19.80
N ASP A 2 -50.99 -34.06 -20.45
CA ASP A 2 -49.68 -34.43 -19.93
C ASP A 2 -48.97 -33.12 -19.55
N GLN A 3 -48.93 -32.82 -18.24
CA GLN A 3 -48.18 -31.67 -17.73
C GLN A 3 -46.71 -32.09 -17.55
N LYS A 4 -45.83 -31.52 -18.39
CA LYS A 4 -44.39 -31.54 -18.14
C LYS A 4 -44.04 -30.55 -17.03
N PRO A 5 -43.16 -30.90 -16.07
CA PRO A 5 -42.61 -29.92 -15.16
C PRO A 5 -41.51 -29.11 -15.86
N ASP A 6 -41.74 -27.80 -15.95
CA ASP A 6 -40.77 -26.80 -16.38
C ASP A 6 -39.69 -26.70 -15.30
N THR A 7 -38.50 -27.23 -15.58
CA THR A 7 -37.36 -27.16 -14.67
C THR A 7 -36.67 -25.84 -14.94
N GLY A 8 -37.18 -24.77 -14.32
CA GLY A 8 -36.53 -23.46 -14.36
C GLY A 8 -35.13 -23.56 -13.76
N ASN A 9 -34.12 -23.36 -14.60
CA ASN A 9 -32.74 -23.12 -14.17
C ASN A 9 -32.74 -21.86 -13.29
N GLN A 10 -32.63 -22.03 -11.98
CA GLN A 10 -32.18 -20.96 -11.10
C GLN A 10 -30.70 -20.77 -11.36
N GLU A 11 -30.35 -19.81 -12.23
CA GLU A 11 -29.05 -19.15 -12.18
C GLU A 11 -28.91 -18.55 -10.78
N THR A 12 -28.13 -19.22 -9.94
CA THR A 12 -27.68 -18.63 -8.68
C THR A 12 -26.74 -17.49 -9.04
N ASP A 13 -27.23 -16.25 -8.93
CA ASP A 13 -26.43 -15.04 -8.83
C ASP A 13 -25.54 -15.19 -7.59
N VAL A 14 -24.39 -15.83 -7.77
CA VAL A 14 -23.35 -15.88 -6.74
C VAL A 14 -22.80 -14.48 -6.65
N SER A 15 -23.34 -13.71 -5.71
CA SER A 15 -22.96 -12.33 -5.44
C SER A 15 -21.44 -12.24 -5.27
N VAL A 16 -20.75 -11.70 -6.28
CA VAL A 16 -19.30 -11.44 -6.35
C VAL A 16 -18.88 -10.30 -5.40
N LYS A 17 -19.58 -10.14 -4.27
CA LYS A 17 -19.25 -9.12 -3.27
C LYS A 17 -18.23 -9.62 -2.26
N THR A 18 -18.18 -10.94 -2.02
CA THR A 18 -17.38 -11.51 -0.93
C THR A 18 -15.92 -11.76 -1.32
N ASP A 19 -15.58 -11.80 -2.61
CA ASP A 19 -14.21 -12.03 -3.11
C ASP A 19 -13.38 -10.73 -3.25
N GLN A 20 -14.03 -9.57 -3.22
CA GLN A 20 -13.37 -8.26 -3.40
C GLN A 20 -12.52 -7.83 -2.20
N ALA A 21 -12.80 -8.35 -1.00
CA ALA A 21 -12.05 -8.04 0.22
C ALA A 21 -10.72 -8.79 0.34
N PHE A 22 -10.49 -9.84 -0.47
CA PHE A 22 -9.28 -10.67 -0.38
C PHE A 22 -8.03 -10.00 -0.94
N LYS A 23 -8.18 -8.98 -1.80
CA LYS A 23 -7.03 -8.38 -2.50
C LYS A 23 -6.39 -7.23 -1.71
N SER A 24 -7.19 -6.43 -1.01
CA SER A 24 -6.73 -5.20 -0.35
C SER A 24 -6.18 -5.38 1.06
N ILE A 25 -6.04 -6.61 1.55
CA ILE A 25 -5.66 -6.89 2.94
C ILE A 25 -4.56 -7.94 2.97
N ILE A 26 -3.42 -7.60 3.59
CA ILE A 26 -2.36 -8.56 3.91
C ILE A 26 -2.35 -8.75 5.42
N LYS A 27 -2.83 -9.90 5.91
CA LYS A 27 -2.93 -10.20 7.35
C LYS A 27 -1.58 -10.33 8.07
N ASP A 28 -0.51 -10.50 7.31
CA ASP A 28 0.84 -10.64 7.85
C ASP A 28 1.79 -9.65 7.17
N CYS A 29 2.05 -8.54 7.86
CA CYS A 29 2.95 -7.49 7.42
C CYS A 29 4.39 -7.98 7.20
N ASP A 30 4.79 -9.11 7.78
CA ASP A 30 6.15 -9.64 7.61
C ASP A 30 6.43 -10.04 6.16
N ILE A 31 5.41 -10.56 5.45
CA ILE A 31 5.55 -10.94 4.04
C ILE A 31 5.85 -9.71 3.19
N LEU A 32 5.09 -8.62 3.39
CA LEU A 32 5.30 -7.39 2.65
C LEU A 32 6.63 -6.72 3.03
N ALA A 33 7.03 -6.76 4.31
CA ALA A 33 8.32 -6.24 4.75
C ALA A 33 9.49 -7.00 4.13
N ALA A 34 9.40 -8.33 4.02
CA ALA A 34 10.43 -9.15 3.36
C ALA A 34 10.53 -8.85 1.85
N LEU A 35 9.39 -8.68 1.17
CA LEU A 35 9.35 -8.28 -0.24
C LEU A 35 9.98 -6.91 -0.45
N LEU A 36 9.62 -5.91 0.37
CA LEU A 36 10.21 -4.56 0.29
C LEU A 36 11.72 -4.60 0.50
N LYS A 37 12.22 -5.36 1.48
CA LYS A 37 13.66 -5.51 1.73
C LYS A 37 14.41 -6.15 0.57
N GLY A 38 13.79 -7.13 -0.11
CA GLY A 38 14.40 -7.85 -1.22
C GLY A 38 14.34 -7.11 -2.56
N LEU A 39 13.28 -6.34 -2.79
CA LEU A 39 12.95 -5.78 -4.11
C LEU A 39 13.12 -4.27 -4.20
N VAL A 40 13.08 -3.54 -3.09
CA VAL A 40 13.13 -2.07 -3.07
C VAL A 40 14.46 -1.61 -2.44
N PRO A 41 15.38 -0.99 -3.23
CA PRO A 41 16.71 -0.59 -2.75
C PRO A 41 16.71 0.25 -1.48
N GLU A 42 15.73 1.14 -1.32
CA GLU A 42 15.57 2.04 -0.19
C GLU A 42 15.33 1.32 1.14
N PHE A 43 14.80 0.09 1.10
CA PHE A 43 14.50 -0.72 2.28
C PHE A 43 15.56 -1.80 2.56
N LYS A 44 16.52 -1.99 1.65
CA LYS A 44 17.48 -3.11 1.70
C LYS A 44 18.32 -3.14 2.98
N ASN A 45 18.68 -1.96 3.48
CA ASN A 45 19.55 -1.81 4.67
C ASN A 45 18.77 -1.56 5.96
N LEU A 46 17.44 -1.54 5.92
CA LEU A 46 16.61 -1.29 7.09
C LEU A 46 16.32 -2.58 7.85
N ASP A 47 16.17 -2.46 9.16
CA ASP A 47 15.69 -3.55 9.99
C ASP A 47 14.20 -3.78 9.80
N LYS A 48 13.74 -5.02 10.00
CA LYS A 48 12.33 -5.40 9.74
C LYS A 48 11.35 -4.45 10.44
N ALA A 49 11.64 -4.05 11.67
CA ALA A 49 10.81 -3.14 12.45
C ALA A 49 10.67 -1.75 11.81
N GLU A 50 11.74 -1.22 11.20
CA GLU A 50 11.72 0.07 10.50
C GLU A 50 10.88 0.00 9.21
N ILE A 51 11.01 -1.12 8.49
CA ILE A 51 10.21 -1.39 7.29
C ILE A 51 8.73 -1.49 7.66
N ILE A 52 8.40 -2.22 8.72
CA ILE A 52 7.01 -2.35 9.23
C ILE A 52 6.46 -0.97 9.64
N GLY A 53 7.28 -0.10 10.24
CA GLY A 53 6.90 1.27 10.59
C GLY A 53 6.53 2.15 9.38
N CYS A 54 6.90 1.74 8.17
CA CYS A 54 6.55 2.41 6.93
C CYS A 54 5.23 1.91 6.31
N LEU A 55 4.64 0.82 6.83
CA LEU A 55 3.45 0.19 6.28
C LEU A 55 2.16 0.82 6.82
N PRO A 56 1.07 0.88 6.02
CA PRO A 56 -0.25 1.29 6.49
C PRO A 56 -0.93 0.13 7.25
N LEU A 57 -0.67 0.04 8.55
CA LEU A 57 -1.19 -1.03 9.42
C LEU A 57 -2.55 -0.69 10.04
N GLU A 58 -3.37 -1.72 10.21
CA GLU A 58 -4.55 -1.73 11.08
C GLU A 58 -4.18 -1.60 12.57
N SER A 59 -5.20 -1.43 13.41
CA SER A 59 -5.06 -1.36 14.87
C SER A 59 -4.48 -2.63 15.50
N ASP A 60 -4.49 -3.76 14.79
CA ASP A 60 -3.91 -5.03 15.22
C ASP A 60 -2.37 -5.07 15.06
N GLY A 61 -1.78 -4.08 14.38
CA GLY A 61 -0.34 -3.96 14.15
C GLY A 61 0.26 -5.03 13.24
N ARG A 62 -0.56 -5.83 12.55
CA ARG A 62 -0.12 -6.93 11.68
C ARG A 62 -0.76 -6.92 10.30
N THR A 63 -1.98 -6.39 10.21
CA THR A 63 -2.72 -6.34 8.97
C THR A 63 -2.36 -5.08 8.19
N VAL A 64 -1.86 -5.21 6.96
CA VAL A 64 -1.60 -4.11 6.04
C VAL A 64 -2.85 -3.85 5.20
N ILE A 65 -3.26 -2.59 5.14
CA ILE A 65 -4.43 -2.14 4.39
C ILE A 65 -3.97 -1.51 3.07
N GLY A 66 -4.46 -2.06 1.97
CA GLY A 66 -4.34 -1.48 0.64
C GLY A 66 -5.64 -0.83 0.19
N ARG A 67 -5.57 -0.14 -0.94
CA ARG A 67 -6.75 0.37 -1.67
C ARG A 67 -6.92 -0.35 -2.98
N ASN A 68 -8.18 -0.61 -3.32
CA ASN A 68 -8.54 -1.18 -4.62
C ASN A 68 -8.44 -0.10 -5.70
N VAL A 69 -7.79 -0.43 -6.81
CA VAL A 69 -7.78 0.43 -7.99
C VAL A 69 -8.60 -0.19 -9.09
N GLU A 70 -9.63 0.54 -9.49
CA GLU A 70 -10.43 0.24 -10.66
C GLU A 70 -9.74 0.82 -11.89
N SER A 71 -9.47 -0.02 -12.89
CA SER A 71 -9.08 0.45 -14.21
C SER A 71 -10.27 0.29 -15.16
N PRO A 72 -10.73 1.37 -15.82
CA PRO A 72 -11.78 1.23 -16.82
C PRO A 72 -11.24 0.45 -18.03
N SER A 73 -11.77 -0.75 -18.28
CA SER A 73 -11.53 -1.44 -19.55
C SER A 73 -12.59 -1.04 -20.56
N VAL A 74 -12.14 -0.72 -21.77
CA VAL A 74 -12.99 -0.25 -22.87
C VAL A 74 -13.98 -1.31 -23.35
N TYR A 75 -13.71 -2.61 -23.10
CA TYR A 75 -14.46 -3.72 -23.70
C TYR A 75 -15.29 -4.55 -22.71
N ASN A 76 -14.91 -4.62 -21.42
CA ASN A 76 -15.46 -5.60 -20.47
C ASN A 76 -15.93 -4.97 -19.13
N GLY A 77 -16.12 -3.66 -19.05
CA GLY A 77 -16.42 -2.97 -17.78
C GLY A 77 -15.16 -2.76 -16.90
N PRO A 78 -15.30 -2.24 -15.67
CA PRO A 78 -14.15 -1.99 -14.80
C PRO A 78 -13.42 -3.30 -14.47
N ILE A 79 -12.14 -3.38 -14.79
CA ILE A 79 -11.27 -4.46 -14.33
C ILE A 79 -10.61 -3.97 -13.05
N PHE A 80 -10.91 -4.63 -11.94
CA PHE A 80 -10.20 -4.44 -10.66
C PHE A 80 -8.85 -5.15 -10.77
N LEU A 81 -7.85 -4.41 -11.24
CA LEU A 81 -6.57 -5.00 -11.61
C LEU A 81 -5.71 -5.29 -10.38
N ASP A 82 -5.63 -4.41 -9.39
CA ASP A 82 -4.65 -4.58 -8.32
C ASP A 82 -5.01 -3.87 -7.01
N SER A 83 -4.33 -4.32 -5.95
CA SER A 83 -4.30 -3.65 -4.66
C SER A 83 -3.04 -2.81 -4.54
N LEU A 84 -3.21 -1.52 -4.29
CA LEU A 84 -2.11 -0.60 -4.01
C LEU A 84 -1.91 -0.49 -2.51
N PHE A 85 -0.67 -0.58 -2.06
CA PHE A 85 -0.27 -0.35 -0.67
C PHE A 85 0.58 0.92 -0.61
N ASP A 86 0.06 1.96 0.05
CA ASP A 86 0.75 3.25 0.17
C ASP A 86 1.83 3.18 1.27
N VAL A 87 3.00 2.66 0.90
CA VAL A 87 4.17 2.53 1.79
C VAL A 87 4.89 3.87 1.91
N LYS A 88 5.17 4.31 3.14
CA LYS A 88 5.92 5.55 3.39
C LYS A 88 7.39 5.34 3.01
N SER A 89 8.00 6.39 2.45
CA SER A 89 9.46 6.38 2.26
C SER A 89 10.14 6.36 3.64
N PRO A 90 11.15 5.49 3.85
CA PRO A 90 11.90 5.49 5.09
C PRO A 90 12.63 6.83 5.19
N VAL A 91 12.50 7.49 6.35
CA VAL A 91 13.20 8.75 6.60
C VAL A 91 14.70 8.46 6.57
N LYS A 92 15.36 8.81 5.46
CA LYS A 92 16.82 8.88 5.44
C LYS A 92 17.20 9.98 6.41
N GLY A 93 17.64 9.62 7.61
CA GLY A 93 18.42 10.53 8.44
C GLY A 93 19.65 10.94 7.63
N GLY A 94 19.60 12.12 6.99
CA GLY A 94 20.63 12.54 6.06
C GLY A 94 20.23 13.63 5.08
N ASP A 95 19.54 14.68 5.53
CA ASP A 95 19.69 16.02 4.96
C ASP A 95 19.50 17.08 6.06
N GLU A 96 20.33 16.95 7.10
CA GLU A 96 20.69 18.08 7.96
C GLU A 96 22.15 18.41 7.64
N SER A 97 22.40 18.91 6.43
CA SER A 97 23.72 19.39 6.02
C SER A 97 23.60 20.70 5.27
N HIS A 98 23.89 21.76 6.03
CA HIS A 98 24.39 23.04 5.55
C HIS A 98 23.41 24.00 4.86
N ARG A 99 22.47 24.55 5.64
CA ARG A 99 22.36 26.02 5.69
C ARG A 99 22.95 26.54 6.99
N GLY A 100 24.28 26.43 7.09
CA GLY A 100 25.05 27.37 7.88
C GLY A 100 24.84 28.75 7.29
N HIS A 101 23.80 29.46 7.75
CA HIS A 101 23.66 30.87 7.48
C HIS A 101 24.85 31.54 8.13
N ARG A 102 25.74 32.07 7.27
CA ARG A 102 26.88 32.91 7.62
C ARG A 102 26.52 33.81 8.79
N GLY A 103 27.25 33.69 9.89
CA GLY A 103 27.23 34.70 10.94
C GLY A 103 27.52 36.07 10.30
N PRO A 104 26.77 37.13 10.64
CA PRO A 104 27.15 38.47 10.23
C PRO A 104 28.52 38.77 10.85
N GLY A 105 29.49 39.05 9.97
CA GLY A 105 30.83 39.45 10.36
C GLY A 105 30.75 40.62 11.33
N GLN A 106 31.32 40.41 12.50
CA GLN A 106 31.71 41.46 13.42
C GLN A 106 32.76 42.32 12.70
N VAL A 107 32.34 43.47 12.18
CA VAL A 107 33.27 44.50 11.73
C VAL A 107 33.70 45.28 12.96
N ASP A 108 34.92 45.01 13.38
CA ASP A 108 35.67 45.83 14.33
C ASP A 108 35.94 47.18 13.68
N GLY A 109 35.43 48.25 14.30
CA GLY A 109 35.55 49.62 13.82
C GLY A 109 35.91 50.54 14.97
N GLY A 110 37.11 50.36 15.50
CA GLY A 110 37.76 51.33 16.38
C GLY A 110 38.51 52.37 15.57
N GLN A 111 38.07 53.63 15.65
CA GLN A 111 38.82 54.85 16.05
C GLN A 111 38.03 56.10 15.67
#